data_AF-A0A133U321-F1
#
_entry.id   AF-A0A133U321-F1
#
_cell.length_a   1.000
_cell.length_b   1.000
_cell.length_c   1.000
_cell.angle_alpha   90.00
_cell.angle_beta   90.00
_cell.angle_gamma   90.00
#
_symmetry.space_group_name_H-M   'P 1'
#
loop_
_entity.id
_entity.type
_entity.pdbx_description
1 polymer ?
#
loop_
_entity_poly.entity_id
_entity_poly.type
_entity_poly.pdbx_seq_one_letter_code
_entity_poly.pdbx_strand_id
1 'polypeptide(L)'
;MVEWRERYKEEIILPQYRVTKFEIPRSYCFTCDKLVKPETEGILPKRQLGNKLRCSVVYLREELRLPDNMVQKHLEDLGIEVSDGTVEKICSEAAEILEPHYEQLKEELREAKATNNDGTGKRIEGENCWEWVFAKSDTIVFHSDKRRSHDVMEEQYGKRPKPVLGSDCYNAYNPLDAMKQRCWSHLLVEQREH
;
A
#
# COMPACT_ATOMS: atom_id res chain seq x y z
N MET A 1 -36.53 -46.61 7.04
CA MET A 1 -36.46 -45.20 7.48
C MET A 1 -35.20 -44.65 6.86
N VAL A 2 -35.28 -43.61 6.01
CA VAL A 2 -34.10 -43.01 5.37
C VAL A 2 -33.69 -41.82 6.24
N GLU A 3 -32.48 -41.90 6.81
CA GLU A 3 -31.86 -40.78 7.54
C GLU A 3 -31.08 -39.95 6.51
N TRP A 4 -31.42 -38.67 6.39
CA TRP A 4 -30.66 -37.72 5.59
C TRP A 4 -29.64 -37.02 6.49
N ARG A 5 -28.40 -36.90 6.02
CA ARG A 5 -27.36 -36.10 6.66
C ARG A 5 -26.84 -35.05 5.70
N GLU A 6 -26.64 -33.85 6.23
CA GLU A 6 -26.03 -32.74 5.50
C GLU A 6 -24.51 -32.82 5.63
N ARG A 7 -23.80 -32.63 4.51
CA ARG A 7 -22.35 -32.50 4.46
C ARG A 7 -21.98 -31.44 3.45
N TYR A 8 -21.18 -30.47 3.88
CA TYR A 8 -20.62 -29.45 3.01
C TYR A 8 -19.24 -29.87 2.52
N LYS A 9 -18.93 -29.49 1.28
CA LYS A 9 -17.59 -29.57 0.70
C LYS A 9 -17.18 -28.15 0.31
N GLU A 10 -16.09 -27.67 0.91
CA GLU A 10 -15.40 -26.47 0.46
C GLU A 10 -14.37 -26.91 -0.59
N GLU A 11 -14.31 -26.21 -1.72
CA GLU A 11 -13.45 -26.57 -2.85
C GLU A 11 -12.93 -25.31 -3.56
N ILE A 12 -11.71 -25.38 -4.08
CA ILE A 12 -11.11 -24.28 -4.85
C ILE A 12 -11.38 -24.52 -6.33
N ILE A 13 -12.00 -23.54 -6.98
CA ILE A 13 -12.06 -23.48 -8.45
C ILE A 13 -10.88 -22.64 -8.89
N LEU A 14 -9.90 -23.27 -9.56
CA LEU A 14 -8.70 -22.57 -10.02
C LEU A 14 -9.08 -21.45 -11.01
N PRO A 15 -8.50 -20.25 -10.86
CA PRO A 15 -8.84 -19.13 -11.73
C PRO A 15 -8.37 -19.40 -13.16
N GLN A 16 -9.21 -19.02 -14.14
CA GLN A 16 -8.87 -19.07 -15.57
C GLN A 16 -8.69 -17.64 -16.08
N TYR A 17 -7.61 -17.40 -16.82
CA TYR A 17 -7.43 -16.11 -17.48
C TYR A 17 -8.24 -16.03 -18.78
N ARG A 18 -8.59 -14.80 -19.17
CA ARG A 18 -9.34 -14.52 -20.40
C ARG A 18 -8.64 -13.43 -21.20
N VAL A 19 -8.43 -13.68 -22.49
CA VAL A 19 -7.94 -12.69 -23.44
C VAL A 19 -9.14 -12.08 -24.17
N THR A 20 -9.28 -10.75 -24.11
CA THR A 20 -10.31 -10.00 -24.84
C THR A 20 -9.65 -9.16 -25.92
N LYS A 21 -10.04 -9.35 -27.18
CA LYS A 21 -9.64 -8.47 -28.29
C LYS A 21 -10.61 -7.29 -28.37
N PHE A 22 -10.07 -6.07 -28.39
CA PHE A 22 -10.84 -4.86 -28.65
C PHE A 22 -10.54 -4.33 -30.05
N GLU A 23 -11.58 -4.05 -30.82
CA GLU A 23 -11.49 -3.35 -32.11
C GLU A 23 -11.87 -1.88 -31.88
N ILE A 24 -10.85 -1.03 -31.75
CA ILE A 24 -11.02 0.35 -31.30
C ILE A 24 -11.07 1.27 -32.52
N PRO A 25 -12.23 1.89 -32.85
CA PRO A 25 -12.28 2.87 -33.92
C PRO A 25 -11.48 4.12 -33.52
N ARG A 26 -10.76 4.68 -34.49
CA ARG A 26 -10.04 5.95 -34.35
C ARG A 26 -10.61 6.93 -35.35
N SER A 27 -10.85 8.17 -34.92
CA SER A 27 -11.39 9.23 -35.79
C SER A 27 -10.58 10.50 -35.62
N TYR A 28 -10.47 11.30 -36.68
CA TYR A 28 -9.85 12.61 -36.60
C TYR A 28 -10.84 13.63 -36.03
N CYS A 29 -10.44 14.33 -34.97
CA CYS A 29 -11.23 15.43 -34.43
C CYS A 29 -10.73 16.75 -35.03
N PHE A 30 -11.53 17.39 -35.87
CA PHE A 30 -11.19 18.69 -36.49
C PHE A 30 -11.12 19.84 -35.48
N THR A 31 -11.75 19.71 -34.32
CA THR A 31 -11.67 20.73 -33.25
C THR A 31 -10.37 20.63 -32.45
N CYS A 32 -9.90 19.41 -32.19
CA CYS A 32 -8.72 19.16 -31.35
C CYS A 32 -7.43 18.95 -32.16
N ASP A 33 -7.55 18.85 -33.49
CA ASP A 33 -6.48 18.55 -34.44
C ASP A 33 -5.70 17.25 -34.12
N LYS A 34 -6.43 16.23 -33.65
CA LYS A 34 -5.86 14.97 -33.14
C LYS A 34 -6.71 13.77 -33.54
N LEU A 35 -6.06 12.63 -33.72
CA LEU A 35 -6.69 11.32 -33.78
C LEU A 35 -7.17 10.90 -32.39
N VAL A 36 -8.48 10.93 -32.17
CA VAL A 36 -9.13 10.51 -30.93
C VAL A 36 -9.61 9.07 -31.01
N LYS A 37 -9.75 8.42 -29.85
CA LYS A 37 -10.26 7.07 -29.71
C LYS A 37 -11.02 6.96 -28.39
N PRO A 38 -12.05 6.10 -28.29
CA PRO A 38 -12.68 5.82 -27.01
C PRO A 38 -11.70 5.12 -26.07
N GLU A 39 -11.94 5.27 -24.77
CA GLU A 39 -11.25 4.48 -23.76
C GLU A 39 -11.70 3.02 -23.83
N THR A 40 -10.82 2.12 -23.42
CA THR A 40 -11.11 0.69 -23.37
C THR A 40 -11.45 0.33 -21.93
N GLU A 41 -12.64 -0.23 -21.71
CA GLU A 41 -13.11 -0.55 -20.37
C GLU A 41 -12.20 -1.57 -19.68
N GLY A 42 -11.92 -1.33 -18.40
CA GLY A 42 -11.21 -2.28 -17.54
C GLY A 42 -9.72 -2.41 -17.83
N ILE A 43 -9.12 -1.49 -18.60
CA ILE A 43 -7.68 -1.46 -18.89
C ILE A 43 -7.13 -0.04 -18.84
N LEU A 44 -6.01 0.15 -18.13
CA LEU A 44 -5.33 1.44 -18.08
C LEU A 44 -4.81 1.86 -19.48
N PRO A 45 -4.76 3.18 -19.77
CA PRO A 45 -4.25 3.68 -21.05
C PRO A 45 -2.85 3.15 -21.38
N LYS A 46 -2.66 2.71 -22.63
CA LYS A 46 -1.38 2.17 -23.15
C LYS A 46 -0.88 0.93 -22.38
N ARG A 47 -1.75 0.15 -21.74
CA ARG A 47 -1.41 -1.14 -21.12
C ARG A 47 -2.14 -2.29 -21.86
N GLN A 48 -1.70 -3.51 -21.59
CA GLN A 48 -2.27 -4.75 -22.15
C GLN A 48 -2.92 -5.63 -21.06
N LEU A 49 -2.37 -5.61 -19.84
CA LEU A 49 -2.92 -6.35 -18.71
C LEU A 49 -4.12 -5.59 -18.12
N GLY A 50 -5.25 -6.27 -17.99
CA GLY A 50 -6.47 -5.69 -17.43
C GLY A 50 -6.33 -5.29 -15.96
N ASN A 51 -7.15 -4.32 -15.54
CA ASN A 51 -7.03 -3.71 -14.21
C ASN A 51 -7.21 -4.72 -13.07
N LYS A 52 -8.10 -5.70 -13.21
CA LYS A 52 -8.29 -6.77 -12.20
C LYS A 52 -7.04 -7.62 -12.00
N LEU A 53 -6.37 -7.99 -13.09
CA LEU A 53 -5.11 -8.74 -13.03
C LEU A 53 -4.02 -7.89 -12.37
N ARG A 54 -3.92 -6.61 -12.74
CA ARG A 54 -2.98 -5.67 -12.13
C ARG A 54 -3.22 -5.49 -10.62
N CYS A 55 -4.48 -5.34 -10.19
CA CYS A 55 -4.83 -5.31 -8.77
C CYS A 55 -4.46 -6.61 -8.06
N SER A 56 -4.62 -7.77 -8.72
CA SER A 56 -4.22 -9.06 -8.15
C SER A 56 -2.70 -9.12 -7.97
N VAL A 57 -1.93 -8.60 -8.93
CA VAL A 57 -0.47 -8.47 -8.79
C VAL A 57 -0.10 -7.62 -7.58
N VAL A 58 -0.69 -6.43 -7.45
CA VAL A 58 -0.44 -5.54 -6.29
C VAL A 58 -0.81 -6.23 -4.98
N TYR A 59 -1.93 -6.94 -4.91
CA TYR A 59 -2.33 -7.69 -3.73
C TYR A 59 -1.31 -8.79 -3.36
N LEU A 60 -0.86 -9.58 -4.33
CA LEU A 60 0.15 -10.61 -4.08
C LEU A 60 1.48 -10.03 -3.59
N ARG A 61 1.87 -8.86 -4.11
CA ARG A 61 3.12 -8.18 -3.73
C ARG A 61 3.04 -7.47 -2.39
N GLU A 62 2.01 -6.66 -2.19
CA GLU A 62 1.94 -5.74 -1.05
C GLU A 62 1.21 -6.33 0.15
N GLU A 63 0.15 -7.11 -0.07
CA GLU A 63 -0.60 -7.72 1.04
C GLU A 63 0.01 -9.07 1.44
N LEU A 64 0.23 -9.95 0.46
CA LEU A 64 0.79 -11.28 0.74
C LEU A 64 2.32 -11.30 0.84
N ARG A 65 2.98 -10.16 0.57
CA ARG A 65 4.44 -9.99 0.66
C ARG A 65 5.24 -11.02 -0.14
N LEU A 66 4.69 -11.48 -1.25
CA LEU A 66 5.40 -12.39 -2.14
C LEU A 66 6.53 -11.65 -2.86
N PRO A 67 7.73 -12.24 -2.99
CA PRO A 67 8.77 -11.70 -3.84
C PRO A 67 8.36 -11.74 -5.32
N ASP A 68 8.98 -10.91 -6.18
CA ASP A 68 8.67 -10.77 -7.62
C ASP A 68 8.58 -12.12 -8.32
N ASN A 69 9.59 -12.96 -8.15
CA ASN A 69 9.70 -14.27 -8.78
C ASN A 69 8.57 -15.22 -8.36
N MET A 70 8.04 -15.08 -7.15
CA MET A 70 6.91 -15.89 -6.68
C MET A 70 5.58 -15.41 -7.28
N VAL A 71 5.42 -14.11 -7.50
CA VAL A 71 4.26 -13.57 -8.22
C VAL A 71 4.32 -13.94 -9.70
N GLN A 72 5.49 -13.84 -10.31
CA GLN A 72 5.72 -14.31 -11.67
C GLN A 72 5.33 -15.79 -11.80
N LYS A 73 5.88 -16.65 -10.95
CA LYS A 73 5.56 -18.08 -10.94
C LYS A 73 4.06 -18.34 -10.77
N HIS A 74 3.41 -17.63 -9.85
CA HIS A 74 1.97 -17.76 -9.66
C HIS A 74 1.17 -17.39 -10.91
N LEU A 75 1.57 -16.34 -11.63
CA LEU A 75 0.94 -15.95 -12.88
C LEU A 75 1.22 -16.95 -14.01
N GLU A 76 2.45 -17.49 -14.07
CA GLU A 76 2.85 -18.53 -15.02
C GLU A 76 2.03 -19.82 -14.82
N ASP A 77 1.80 -20.23 -13.57
CA ASP A 77 0.93 -21.36 -13.21
C ASP A 77 -0.52 -21.16 -13.70
N LEU A 78 -0.94 -19.90 -13.91
CA LEU A 78 -2.24 -19.53 -14.49
C LEU A 78 -2.20 -19.35 -16.03
N GLY A 79 -1.04 -19.53 -16.67
CA GLY A 79 -0.83 -19.35 -18.10
C GLY A 79 -0.57 -17.91 -18.54
N ILE A 80 -0.19 -17.02 -17.61
CA ILE A 80 0.13 -15.61 -17.88
C ILE A 80 1.63 -15.38 -17.71
N GLU A 81 2.32 -15.13 -18.81
CA GLU A 81 3.74 -14.80 -18.79
C GLU A 81 3.96 -13.30 -18.56
N VAL A 82 4.73 -12.97 -17.52
CA VAL A 82 5.19 -11.61 -17.23
C VAL A 82 6.66 -11.63 -16.80
N SER A 83 7.36 -10.50 -16.94
CA SER A 83 8.69 -10.32 -16.36
C SER A 83 8.63 -9.72 -14.96
N ASP A 84 9.70 -9.86 -14.17
CA ASP A 84 9.84 -9.16 -12.88
C ASP A 84 9.67 -7.64 -13.03
N GLY A 85 10.30 -7.05 -14.04
CA GLY A 85 10.12 -5.62 -14.35
C GLY A 85 8.69 -5.23 -14.72
N THR A 86 7.86 -6.17 -15.18
CA THR A 86 6.43 -5.93 -15.39
C THR A 86 5.69 -5.89 -14.04
N VAL A 87 6.02 -6.79 -13.12
CA VAL A 87 5.46 -6.84 -11.77
C VAL A 87 5.79 -5.55 -11.03
N GLU A 88 7.07 -5.15 -11.01
CA GLU A 88 7.55 -3.92 -10.40
C GLU A 88 6.85 -2.69 -10.99
N LYS A 89 6.79 -2.59 -12.33
CA LYS A 89 6.09 -1.50 -13.03
C LYS A 89 4.60 -1.41 -12.68
N ILE A 90 3.92 -2.55 -12.49
CA ILE A 90 2.51 -2.54 -12.07
C ILE A 90 2.38 -1.93 -10.66
N CYS A 91 3.28 -2.28 -9.75
CA CYS A 91 3.27 -1.79 -8.38
C CYS A 91 3.61 -0.29 -8.33
N SER A 92 4.63 0.16 -9.07
CA SER A 92 4.98 1.58 -9.18
C SER A 92 3.85 2.41 -9.79
N GLU A 93 3.20 1.94 -10.85
CA GLU A 93 2.04 2.63 -11.43
C GLU A 93 0.84 2.66 -10.47
N ALA A 94 0.65 1.61 -9.64
CA ALA A 94 -0.38 1.61 -8.62
C ALA A 94 -0.08 2.62 -7.50
N ALA A 95 1.18 2.74 -7.09
CA ALA A 95 1.62 3.75 -6.13
C ALA A 95 1.34 5.17 -6.66
N GLU A 96 1.71 5.46 -7.91
CA GLU A 96 1.42 6.77 -8.54
C GLU A 96 -0.08 7.10 -8.56
N ILE A 97 -0.94 6.11 -8.86
CA ILE A 97 -2.40 6.29 -8.87
C ILE A 97 -2.95 6.54 -7.45
N LEU A 98 -2.36 5.90 -6.44
CA LEU A 98 -2.81 5.97 -5.05
C LEU A 98 -2.19 7.12 -4.26
N GLU A 99 -1.19 7.82 -4.79
CA GLU A 99 -0.50 8.94 -4.15
C GLU A 99 -1.47 10.01 -3.58
N PRO A 100 -2.53 10.46 -4.30
CA PRO A 100 -3.47 11.43 -3.75
C PRO A 100 -4.22 10.90 -2.52
N HIS A 101 -4.52 9.60 -2.48
CA HIS A 101 -5.15 8.97 -1.33
C HIS A 101 -4.18 8.88 -0.16
N TYR A 102 -2.92 8.54 -0.41
CA TYR A 102 -1.88 8.53 0.62
C TYR A 102 -1.71 9.91 1.28
N GLU A 103 -1.63 10.98 0.49
CA GLU A 103 -1.55 12.34 1.02
C GLU A 103 -2.81 12.75 1.80
N GLN A 104 -4.00 12.35 1.33
CA GLN A 104 -5.23 12.55 2.08
C GLN A 104 -5.19 11.86 3.46
N LEU A 105 -4.72 10.61 3.55
CA LEU A 105 -4.60 9.90 4.83
C LEU A 105 -3.63 10.59 5.78
N LYS A 106 -2.56 11.21 5.27
CA LYS A 106 -1.65 12.03 6.08
C LYS A 106 -2.33 13.28 6.62
N GLU A 107 -3.16 13.95 5.83
CA GLU A 107 -3.95 15.09 6.31
C GLU A 107 -4.94 14.67 7.39
N GLU A 108 -5.63 13.55 7.21
CA GLU A 108 -6.53 13.01 8.23
C GLU A 108 -5.82 12.66 9.55
N LEU A 109 -4.59 12.14 9.47
CA LEU A 109 -3.77 11.90 10.66
C LEU A 109 -3.42 13.19 11.41
N ARG A 110 -3.18 14.30 10.69
CA ARG A 110 -2.89 15.61 11.30
C ARG A 110 -4.10 16.19 12.04
N GLU A 111 -5.31 15.81 11.65
CA GLU A 111 -6.57 16.24 12.28
C GLU A 111 -7.11 15.23 13.30
N ALA A 112 -6.41 14.11 13.53
CA ALA A 112 -6.84 13.09 14.46
C ALA A 112 -6.86 13.60 15.92
N LYS A 113 -7.65 12.95 16.77
CA LYS A 113 -7.64 13.22 18.22
C LYS A 113 -6.35 12.76 18.89
N ALA A 114 -5.84 11.60 18.47
CA ALA A 114 -4.62 10.99 18.96
C ALA A 114 -4.02 10.10 17.87
N THR A 115 -2.70 9.95 17.87
CA THR A 115 -1.98 9.01 17.01
C THR A 115 -0.99 8.20 17.84
N ASN A 116 -0.67 6.98 17.39
CA ASN A 116 0.44 6.19 17.90
C ASN A 116 1.52 6.13 16.82
N ASN A 117 2.75 6.43 17.22
CA ASN A 117 3.87 6.63 16.32
C ASN A 117 5.01 5.71 16.71
N ASP A 118 5.59 5.03 15.72
CA ASP A 118 6.69 4.11 15.90
C ASP A 118 7.63 4.16 14.68
N GLY A 119 8.83 3.60 14.81
CA GLY A 119 9.80 3.54 13.73
C GLY A 119 10.62 2.26 13.79
N THR A 120 10.59 1.49 12.72
CA THR A 120 11.39 0.26 12.58
C THR A 120 12.51 0.46 11.56
N GLY A 121 13.70 -0.02 11.88
CA GLY A 121 14.84 0.02 10.96
C GLY A 121 14.61 -0.92 9.78
N LYS A 122 14.91 -0.44 8.56
CA LYS A 122 14.78 -1.18 7.30
C LYS A 122 16.02 -0.99 6.44
N ARG A 123 16.28 -1.94 5.55
CA ARG A 123 17.34 -1.87 4.55
C ARG A 123 16.72 -1.63 3.18
N ILE A 124 17.09 -0.54 2.53
CA ILE A 124 16.65 -0.23 1.16
C ILE A 124 17.92 -0.09 0.33
N GLU A 125 18.10 -0.97 -0.67
CA GLU A 125 19.27 -0.98 -1.56
C GLU A 125 20.62 -1.02 -0.82
N GLY A 126 20.68 -1.67 0.34
CA GLY A 126 21.91 -1.73 1.13
C GLY A 126 22.21 -0.44 1.91
N GLU A 127 21.24 0.47 2.04
CA GLU A 127 21.29 1.63 2.93
C GLU A 127 20.33 1.49 4.11
N ASN A 128 20.74 2.05 5.26
CA ASN A 128 19.90 2.03 6.46
C ASN A 128 18.84 3.12 6.34
N CYS A 129 17.59 2.70 6.41
CA CYS A 129 16.41 3.56 6.39
C CYS A 129 15.51 3.23 7.59
N TRP A 130 14.50 4.06 7.79
CA TRP A 130 13.50 3.92 8.83
C TRP A 130 12.11 3.91 8.19
N GLU A 131 11.34 2.89 8.53
CA GLU A 131 9.92 2.80 8.20
C GLU A 131 9.14 3.32 9.40
N TRP A 132 8.69 4.56 9.29
CA TRP A 132 7.86 5.22 10.27
C TRP A 132 6.42 4.77 10.14
N VAL A 133 5.80 4.52 11.29
CA VAL A 133 4.40 4.10 11.40
C VAL A 133 3.65 5.20 12.12
N PHE A 134 2.62 5.74 11.48
CA PHE A 134 1.71 6.73 12.04
C PHE A 134 0.30 6.16 12.05
N ALA A 135 -0.21 5.81 13.23
CA ALA A 135 -1.49 5.12 13.37
C ALA A 135 -2.53 5.99 14.10
N LYS A 136 -3.74 6.08 13.56
CA LYS A 136 -4.97 6.44 14.29
C LYS A 136 -5.85 5.19 14.46
N SER A 137 -7.04 5.33 15.04
CA SER A 137 -7.92 4.21 15.40
C SER A 137 -8.29 3.26 14.25
N ASP A 138 -8.32 3.77 13.02
CA ASP A 138 -8.85 3.10 11.83
C ASP A 138 -7.91 3.21 10.62
N THR A 139 -6.71 3.78 10.78
CA THR A 139 -5.79 4.03 9.66
C THR A 139 -4.36 3.97 10.15
N ILE A 140 -3.50 3.38 9.33
CA ILE A 140 -2.06 3.35 9.51
C ILE A 140 -1.43 3.91 8.25
N VAL A 141 -0.53 4.88 8.41
CA VAL A 141 0.30 5.41 7.34
C VAL A 141 1.74 5.00 7.58
N PHE A 142 2.35 4.40 6.56
CA PHE A 142 3.76 4.05 6.55
C PHE A 142 4.55 5.10 5.77
N HIS A 143 5.68 5.54 6.32
CA HIS A 143 6.55 6.52 5.67
C HIS A 143 8.01 6.08 5.75
N SER A 144 8.66 5.90 4.60
CA SER A 144 10.08 5.56 4.55
C SER A 144 10.94 6.81 4.48
N ASP A 145 11.87 6.97 5.43
CA ASP A 145 12.86 8.05 5.43
C ASP A 145 14.24 7.52 5.84
N LYS A 146 15.33 8.13 5.37
CA LYS A 146 16.69 7.78 5.82
C LYS A 146 16.97 8.26 7.24
N ARG A 147 16.23 9.26 7.72
CA ARG A 147 16.39 9.90 9.00
C ARG A 147 15.56 9.20 10.07
N ARG A 148 16.20 8.95 11.21
CA ARG A 148 15.52 8.69 12.49
C ARG A 148 15.59 9.96 13.34
N SER A 149 14.90 11.02 12.93
CA SER A 149 15.03 12.32 13.59
C SER A 149 13.67 12.98 13.84
N HIS A 150 13.70 14.02 14.68
CA HIS A 150 12.55 14.87 14.95
C HIS A 150 12.03 15.58 13.69
N ASP A 151 12.89 15.79 12.69
CA ASP A 151 12.52 16.49 11.45
C ASP A 151 11.40 15.75 10.71
N VAL A 152 11.44 14.41 10.70
CA VAL A 152 10.39 13.58 10.08
C VAL A 152 9.05 13.79 10.77
N MET A 153 9.06 13.89 12.11
CA MET A 153 7.85 14.13 12.88
C MET A 153 7.28 15.54 12.64
N GLU A 154 8.15 16.55 12.51
CA GLU A 154 7.75 17.92 12.19
C GLU A 154 7.24 18.05 10.75
N GLU A 155 7.84 17.36 9.79
CA GLU A 155 7.33 17.30 8.41
C GLU A 155 5.96 16.60 8.35
N GLN A 156 5.77 15.57 9.17
CA GLN A 156 4.52 14.82 9.21
C GLN A 156 3.39 15.58 9.93
N TYR A 157 3.65 16.28 11.05
CA TYR A 157 2.61 16.89 11.89
C TYR A 157 2.67 18.42 12.00
N GLY A 158 3.75 19.04 11.55
CA GLY A 158 4.10 20.42 11.87
C GLY A 158 4.66 20.58 13.29
N LYS A 159 5.06 21.82 13.64
CA LYS A 159 5.65 22.17 14.95
C LYS A 159 4.71 22.03 16.13
N ARG A 160 3.40 22.20 15.89
CA ARG A 160 2.33 22.15 16.89
C ARG A 160 1.26 21.14 16.47
N PRO A 161 1.56 19.84 16.58
CA PRO A 161 0.61 18.78 16.28
C PRO A 161 -0.70 18.98 17.06
N LYS A 162 -1.83 18.88 16.36
CA LYS A 162 -3.16 18.81 16.97
C LYS A 162 -3.42 17.50 17.74
N PRO A 163 -3.06 16.31 17.22
CA PRO A 163 -3.30 15.05 17.95
C PRO A 163 -2.44 14.94 19.20
N VAL A 164 -2.94 14.19 20.18
CA VAL A 164 -2.09 13.62 21.23
C VAL A 164 -1.16 12.60 20.60
N LEU A 165 0.15 12.78 20.77
CA LEU A 165 1.17 11.89 20.21
C LEU A 165 1.51 10.78 21.20
N GLY A 166 0.99 9.59 20.94
CA GLY A 166 1.45 8.33 21.50
C GLY A 166 2.75 7.89 20.84
N SER A 167 3.79 7.58 21.61
CA SER A 167 5.03 7.02 21.06
C SER A 167 5.84 6.27 22.12
N ASP A 168 6.88 5.56 21.70
CA ASP A 168 7.88 4.99 22.61
C ASP A 168 8.65 6.09 23.39
N CYS A 169 9.68 5.70 24.14
CA CYS A 169 10.52 6.62 24.91
C CYS A 169 11.56 7.36 24.04
N TYR A 170 11.48 7.30 22.71
CA TYR A 170 12.50 7.88 21.84
C TYR A 170 12.51 9.42 21.88
N ASN A 171 13.72 9.99 21.80
CA ASN A 171 13.92 11.42 22.00
C ASN A 171 13.45 12.30 20.83
N ALA A 172 13.25 11.74 19.63
CA ALA A 172 12.80 12.51 18.46
C ALA A 172 11.42 13.15 18.66
N TYR A 173 10.59 12.62 19.56
CA TYR A 173 9.27 13.18 19.86
C TYR A 173 9.32 14.36 20.84
N ASN A 174 10.41 14.52 21.59
CA ASN A 174 10.50 15.50 22.68
C ASN A 174 10.42 16.96 22.20
N PRO A 175 11.01 17.37 21.05
CA PRO A 175 10.98 18.77 20.61
C PRO A 175 9.62 19.32 20.19
N LEU A 176 8.64 18.47 19.86
CA LEU A 176 7.33 18.93 19.38
C LEU A 176 6.49 19.57 20.48
N ASP A 177 5.83 20.68 20.18
CA ASP A 177 4.89 21.34 21.10
C ASP A 177 3.52 20.66 20.97
N ALA A 178 3.40 19.48 21.61
CA ALA A 178 2.22 18.62 21.56
C ALA A 178 1.96 17.97 22.92
N MET A 179 0.70 17.61 23.16
CA MET A 179 0.37 16.64 24.21
C MET A 179 0.94 15.28 23.81
N LYS A 180 1.68 14.64 24.72
CA LYS A 180 2.38 13.37 24.46
C LYS A 180 1.94 12.32 25.48
N GLN A 181 1.78 11.10 25.00
CA GLN A 181 1.53 9.92 25.80
C GLN A 181 2.64 8.90 25.54
N ARG A 182 3.23 8.34 26.59
CA ARG A 182 4.17 7.22 26.41
C ARG A 182 3.39 5.94 26.14
N CYS A 183 3.86 5.16 25.17
CA CYS A 183 3.25 3.90 24.76
C CYS A 183 3.36 2.88 25.89
N TRP A 184 2.22 2.43 26.41
CA TRP A 184 2.17 1.45 27.51
C TRP A 184 2.78 0.11 27.11
N SER A 185 2.60 -0.33 25.87
CA SER A 185 3.18 -1.59 25.39
C SER A 185 4.70 -1.57 25.50
N HIS A 186 5.34 -0.47 25.10
CA HIS A 186 6.79 -0.32 25.23
C HIS A 186 7.24 -0.28 26.70
N LEU A 187 6.54 0.49 27.55
CA LEU A 187 6.85 0.53 28.99
C LEU A 187 6.74 -0.85 29.65
N LEU A 188 5.72 -1.64 29.29
CA LEU A 188 5.52 -2.98 29.86
C LEU A 188 6.59 -3.97 29.40
N VAL A 189 7.10 -3.83 28.17
CA VAL A 189 8.21 -4.67 27.66
C VAL A 189 9.51 -4.28 28.36
N GLU A 190 9.85 -2.99 28.41
CA GLU A 190 11.05 -2.50 29.09
C GLU A 190 11.10 -2.94 30.56
N GLN A 191 9.96 -2.89 31.27
CA GLN A 191 9.87 -3.33 32.68
C GLN A 191 10.04 -4.84 32.88
N ARG A 192 9.84 -5.68 31.84
CA ARG A 192 10.02 -7.14 31.94
C ARG A 192 11.45 -7.59 31.62
N GLU A 193 12.21 -6.75 30.94
CA GLU A 193 13.62 -7.02 30.60
C GLU A 193 14.59 -6.55 31.71
N HIS A 194 14.06 -5.93 32.77
CA HIS A 194 14.74 -5.53 34.00
C HIS A 194 14.28 -6.36 35.20
#